data_AF-A0A8C6CP64-F1
#
_entry.id   AF-A0A8C6CP64-F1
#
_cell.length_a   1.000
_cell.length_b   1.000
_cell.length_c   1.000
_cell.angle_alpha   90.00
_cell.angle_beta   90.00
_cell.angle_gamma   90.00
#
_symmetry.space_group_name_H-M   'P 1'
#
loop_
_entity.id
_entity.type
_entity.pdbx_description
1 polymer ?
#
loop_
_entity_poly.entity_id
_entity_poly.type
_entity_poly.pdbx_seq_one_letter_code
_entity_poly.pdbx_strand_id
1 'polypeptide(L)'
;SSSFPQRALEQKFLQDITGAEKYFIGLLYQPVEKMWHWINNAEFNGNVTNHGQNFHCVTIGLTKTYDAVSCNVAYRWICEKKAQ
;
A
#
# COMPACT_ATOMS: atom_id res chain seq x y z
N SER A 1 4.42 -17.14 5.50
CA SER A 1 3.46 -16.37 6.31
C SER A 1 4.25 -15.45 7.22
N SER A 2 4.23 -14.13 6.99
CA SER A 2 4.94 -13.16 7.85
C SER A 2 4.14 -12.92 9.13
N SER A 3 4.81 -12.92 10.28
CA SER A 3 4.19 -12.71 11.59
C SER A 3 3.72 -11.25 11.74
N PHE A 4 2.64 -11.02 12.49
CA PHE A 4 2.06 -9.68 12.73
C PHE A 4 3.09 -8.61 13.18
N PRO A 5 4.07 -8.91 14.05
CA PRO A 5 5.12 -7.94 14.44
C PRO A 5 6.02 -7.51 13.27
N GLN A 6 6.26 -8.41 12.30
CA GLN A 6 7.14 -8.13 11.18
C GLN A 6 6.53 -7.13 10.21
N ARG A 7 5.21 -7.21 9.97
CA ARG A 7 4.49 -6.26 9.11
C ARG A 7 4.41 -4.85 9.72
N ALA A 8 4.33 -4.74 11.04
CA ALA A 8 4.32 -3.43 11.73
C ALA A 8 5.69 -2.73 11.63
N LEU A 9 6.78 -3.49 11.77
CA LEU A 9 8.15 -2.97 11.59
C LEU A 9 8.42 -2.57 10.14
N GLU A 10 7.96 -3.39 9.19
CA GLU A 10 8.06 -3.11 7.77
C GLU A 10 7.33 -1.81 7.40
N GLN A 11 6.09 -1.63 7.89
CA GLN A 11 5.34 -0.39 7.65
C GLN A 11 6.08 0.84 8.19
N LYS A 12 6.64 0.74 9.40
CA LYS A 12 7.42 1.83 9.99
C LYS A 12 8.69 2.13 9.18
N PHE A 13 9.42 1.09 8.79
CA PHE A 13 10.61 1.23 7.96
C PHE A 13 10.31 1.93 6.64
N LEU A 14 9.26 1.50 5.94
CA LEU A 14 8.84 2.12 4.68
C LEU A 14 8.49 3.60 4.87
N GLN A 15 7.72 3.93 5.91
CA GLN A 15 7.38 5.31 6.23
C GLN A 15 8.62 6.18 6.50
N ASP A 16 9.58 5.65 7.26
CA ASP A 16 10.82 6.37 7.60
C ASP A 16 11.70 6.65 6.37
N ILE A 17 11.71 5.75 5.36
CA ILE A 17 12.51 5.95 4.13
C ILE A 17 11.80 6.78 3.05
N THR A 18 10.47 6.84 3.06
CA THR A 18 9.70 7.55 2.02
C THR A 18 9.70 9.06 2.17
N GLY A 19 9.94 9.59 3.38
CA GLY A 19 10.00 11.03 3.63
C GLY A 19 8.70 11.74 3.23
N ALA A 20 8.80 12.80 2.42
CA ALA A 20 7.67 13.65 2.02
C ALA A 20 7.05 13.29 0.66
N GLU A 21 7.45 12.19 0.02
CA GLU A 21 6.98 11.80 -1.32
C GLU A 21 5.93 10.69 -1.24
N LYS A 22 5.09 10.56 -2.27
CA LYS A 22 4.12 9.46 -2.39
C LYS A 22 4.70 8.32 -3.20
N TYR A 23 4.56 7.11 -2.66
CA TYR A 23 5.00 5.89 -3.33
C TYR A 23 3.86 4.90 -3.44
N PHE A 24 3.64 4.39 -4.65
CA PHE A 24 2.81 3.23 -4.87
C PHE A 24 3.40 2.00 -4.18
N ILE A 25 2.50 1.22 -3.62
CA ILE A 25 2.76 -0.11 -3.08
C ILE A 25 1.88 -1.12 -3.80
N GLY A 26 2.21 -2.40 -3.67
CA GLY A 26 1.48 -3.49 -4.33
C GLY A 26 0.12 -3.81 -3.70
N LEU A 27 -0.72 -2.82 -3.42
CA LEU A 27 -2.06 -2.95 -2.82
C LEU A 27 -3.11 -2.39 -3.79
N LEU A 28 -4.10 -3.22 -4.12
CA LEU A 28 -5.11 -2.93 -5.15
C LEU A 28 -6.53 -3.15 -4.60
N TYR A 29 -7.47 -2.29 -5.01
CA TYR A 29 -8.88 -2.48 -4.70
C TYR A 29 -9.52 -3.42 -5.72
N GLN A 30 -10.13 -4.50 -5.25
CA GLN A 30 -10.92 -5.41 -6.08
C GLN A 30 -12.40 -5.02 -6.04
N PRO A 31 -13.00 -4.49 -7.12
CA PRO A 31 -14.37 -3.97 -7.08
C PRO A 31 -15.43 -5.06 -6.91
N VAL A 32 -15.16 -6.28 -7.39
CA VAL A 32 -16.08 -7.42 -7.33
C VAL A 32 -16.26 -7.88 -5.89
N GLU A 33 -15.15 -8.04 -5.17
CA GLU A 33 -15.14 -8.50 -3.77
C GLU A 33 -15.31 -7.34 -2.78
N LYS A 34 -15.18 -6.10 -3.26
CA LYS A 34 -15.18 -4.86 -2.47
C LYS A 34 -14.10 -4.83 -1.38
N MET A 35 -12.99 -5.52 -1.60
CA MET A 35 -11.89 -5.67 -0.64
C MET A 35 -10.55 -5.24 -1.24
N TRP A 36 -9.60 -4.89 -0.36
CA TRP A 36 -8.23 -4.59 -0.74
C TRP A 36 -7.37 -5.85 -0.68
N HIS A 37 -6.57 -6.07 -1.71
CA HIS A 37 -5.67 -7.20 -1.80
C HIS A 37 -4.27 -6.78 -2.20
N TRP A 38 -3.29 -7.43 -1.59
CA TRP A 38 -1.92 -7.36 -2.07
C TRP A 38 -1.82 -8.03 -3.45
N ILE A 39 -0.85 -7.61 -4.25
CA ILE A 39 -0.60 -8.17 -5.59
C ILE A 39 -0.27 -9.67 -5.60
N ASN A 40 0.04 -10.25 -4.44
CA ASN A 40 0.23 -11.69 -4.25
C ASN A 40 -1.06 -12.42 -3.83
N ASN A 41 -2.23 -11.78 -3.99
CA ASN A 41 -3.55 -12.29 -3.62
C ASN A 41 -3.79 -12.48 -2.12
N ALA A 42 -2.91 -11.94 -1.26
CA ALA A 42 -3.15 -11.92 0.18
C ALA A 42 -4.15 -10.82 0.55
N GLU A 43 -5.06 -11.12 1.48
CA GLU A 43 -6.01 -10.16 2.03
C GLU A 43 -5.29 -9.05 2.82
N PHE A 44 -5.80 -7.83 2.70
CA PHE A 44 -5.32 -6.68 3.46
C PHE A 44 -6.19 -6.41 4.70
N ASN A 45 -5.57 -6.49 5.88
CA ASN A 45 -6.24 -6.31 7.17
C ASN A 45 -6.05 -4.90 7.78
N GLY A 46 -5.59 -3.92 6.99
CA GLY A 46 -5.38 -2.55 7.47
C GLY A 46 -6.53 -1.60 7.10
N ASN A 47 -6.35 -0.31 7.37
CA ASN A 47 -7.29 0.73 6.97
C ASN A 47 -6.71 1.58 5.83
N VAL A 48 -7.47 1.71 4.75
CA VAL A 48 -7.19 2.66 3.67
C VAL A 48 -8.00 3.93 3.91
N THR A 49 -7.45 5.09 3.56
CA THR A 49 -8.14 6.38 3.67
C THR A 49 -8.27 7.04 2.29
N ASN A 50 -8.93 8.21 2.23
CA ASN A 50 -9.10 8.98 1.01
C ASN A 50 -9.81 8.21 -0.12
N HIS A 51 -10.85 7.44 0.22
CA HIS A 51 -11.63 6.70 -0.77
C HIS A 51 -12.26 7.65 -1.80
N GLY A 52 -12.13 7.32 -3.08
CA GLY A 52 -12.71 8.06 -4.19
C GLY A 52 -13.25 7.13 -5.27
N GLN A 53 -14.16 7.64 -6.10
CA GLN A 53 -14.58 6.90 -7.30
C GLN A 53 -13.37 6.70 -8.20
N ASN A 54 -13.17 5.47 -8.69
CA ASN A 54 -12.03 5.06 -9.52
C ASN A 54 -10.65 5.08 -8.84
N PHE A 55 -10.60 5.11 -7.50
CA PHE A 55 -9.33 5.00 -6.76
C PHE A 55 -9.07 3.53 -6.40
N HIS A 56 -8.36 2.85 -7.29
CA HIS A 56 -8.08 1.42 -7.17
C HIS A 56 -6.64 1.09 -6.74
N CYS A 57 -5.79 2.10 -6.55
CA CYS A 57 -4.40 1.93 -6.15
C CYS A 57 -4.12 2.66 -4.84
N VAL A 58 -3.05 2.27 -4.15
CA VAL A 58 -2.68 2.84 -2.85
C VAL A 58 -1.28 3.43 -2.86
N THR A 59 -1.13 4.58 -2.21
CA THR A 59 0.16 5.19 -1.90
C THR A 59 0.43 5.29 -0.40
N ILE A 60 1.71 5.30 -0.03
CA ILE A 60 2.22 5.64 1.31
C ILE A 60 3.27 6.76 1.23
N GLY A 61 3.66 7.33 2.37
CA GLY A 61 4.82 8.19 2.53
C GLY A 61 4.50 9.57 3.08
N LEU A 62 4.12 10.51 2.19
CA LEU A 62 3.70 11.87 2.59
C LEU A 62 2.75 11.88 3.81
N THR A 63 1.87 10.88 3.89
CA THR A 63 1.02 10.61 5.04
C THR A 63 1.45 9.32 5.73
N LYS A 64 1.14 9.23 7.03
CA LYS A 64 1.34 8.00 7.82
C LYS A 64 0.26 6.93 7.58
N THR A 65 -0.55 7.11 6.55
CA THR A 65 -1.71 6.27 6.21
C THR A 65 -1.52 5.58 4.87
N TYR A 66 -2.37 4.60 4.60
CA TYR A 66 -2.55 4.06 3.26
C TYR A 66 -3.61 4.90 2.56
N ASP A 67 -3.24 5.58 1.48
CA ASP A 67 -4.16 6.50 0.82
C ASP A 67 -4.58 5.94 -0.53
N ALA A 68 -5.89 5.80 -0.74
CA ALA A 68 -6.44 5.46 -2.03
C ALA A 68 -6.22 6.61 -3.02
N VAL A 69 -5.78 6.25 -4.23
CA VAL A 69 -5.52 7.16 -5.33
C VAL A 69 -5.90 6.53 -6.66
N SER A 70 -6.02 7.34 -7.69
CA SER A 70 -6.16 6.84 -9.06
C SER A 70 -4.88 6.16 -9.52
N CYS A 71 -5.02 4.98 -10.14
CA CYS A 71 -3.91 4.24 -10.73
C CYS A 71 -3.27 4.93 -11.95
N ASN A 72 -3.95 5.93 -12.52
CA ASN A 72 -3.49 6.62 -13.73
C ASN A 72 -2.54 7.80 -13.44
N VAL A 73 -2.25 8.06 -12.16
CA VAL A 73 -1.32 9.13 -11.75
C VAL A 73 0.10 8.60 -11.74
N ALA A 74 1.06 9.42 -12.19
CA ALA A 74 2.48 9.08 -12.14
C ALA A 74 3.07 9.41 -10.74
N TYR A 75 3.14 8.40 -9.88
CA TYR A 75 3.94 8.44 -8.64
C TYR A 75 5.12 7.46 -8.71
N ARG A 76 6.07 7.59 -7.78
CA ARG A 76 7.14 6.60 -7.58
C ARG A 76 6.54 5.31 -7.02
N TRP A 77 7.32 4.23 -7.02
CA TRP A 77 6.88 2.93 -6.48
C TRP A 77 7.97 2.28 -5.62
N ILE A 78 7.54 1.40 -4.72
CA ILE A 78 8.42 0.56 -3.91
C ILE A 78 8.20 -0.89 -4.33
N CYS A 79 9.29 -1.59 -4.60
CA CYS A 79 9.28 -3.02 -4.90
C CYS A 79 9.86 -3.82 -3.73
N GLU A 80 9.30 -4.99 -3.46
CA GLU A 80 9.80 -5.93 -2.45
C GLU A 80 10.37 -7.17 -3.15
N LYS A 81 11.48 -7.70 -2.63
CA LYS A 81 11.99 -9.04 -2.94
C LYS A 81 12.55 -9.69 -1.68
N LYS A 82 12.64 -11.02 -1.67
CA LYS A 82 13.28 -11.75 -0.56
C LYS A 82 14.77 -11.40 -0.49
N ALA A 83 15.28 -11.17 0.72
CA ALA A 83 16.72 -11.12 0.97
C ALA A 83 17.35 -12.50 0.73
N GLN A 84 18.55 -12.52 0.15
CA GLN A 84 19.35 -13.74 -0.07
C GLN A 84 20.23 -14.03 1.14
#